data_AF-A0A7X4FDF6-F1
#
_entry.id   AF-A0A7X4FDF6-F1
#
_cell.length_a   1.000
_cell.length_b   1.000
_cell.length_c   1.000
_cell.angle_alpha   90.00
_cell.angle_beta   90.00
_cell.angle_gamma   90.00
#
_symmetry.space_group_name_H-M   'P 1'
#
loop_
_entity.id
_entity.type
_entity.pdbx_description
1 polymer ?
#
loop_
_entity_poly.entity_id
_entity_poly.type
_entity_poly.pdbx_seq_one_letter_code
_entity_poly.pdbx_strand_id
1 'polypeptide(L)'
;MSKNTLIKIASLILMVVSFIAYIAGASAFPIASENLLPWSAWFLISVVLNIVLWSNVMKLLTFSLAVIWFYAFVASLVPESSTAVSLTELDWSDPDAVAEQGALVFNGKGQCAACHTVDPSAPPGRCPDLTDIGITAANRVPGMAAKDYLIESLYEPEKYLVTGYGKIMPPVWKVPIALSKLEIEAVIAYLQSQGGEIDPTPFEEPIDRADTAVAAAALPPLLTGDPELGKKVFVSAACISCHAVQGIESPAAGETTTDFEVVTAPDLSEIAAFNDMRYLEESVLLPAAQIVSGYGAVTVRANGITYQGTLVSQDTEQIVVRTKTADGVEEEHTILLSDLDEEPIEELSNLQAKGYLTLTLTPADAEAPVTGEIVSETDETVTLKVNGEDKTFSKTDVKSMMTVVTFDGDEIVGEHVSGTMDDDEIVLIVDGSEEIFDTFDLEEVTFTRASGKKLLITSPMPENFPLLLSVSDMTNLLSFLSTLTGATAEEAPA
;
A
#
# COMPACT_ATOMS: atom_id res chain seq x y z
N MET A 1 -41.01 -30.90 51.39
CA MET A 1 -40.58 -29.63 50.76
C MET A 1 -41.67 -28.60 51.00
N SER A 2 -41.37 -27.42 51.58
CA SER A 2 -42.41 -26.41 51.84
C SER A 2 -42.97 -25.88 50.50
N LYS A 3 -44.24 -25.49 50.42
CA LYS A 3 -44.83 -24.89 49.20
C LYS A 3 -43.96 -23.74 48.66
N ASN A 4 -43.35 -22.96 49.55
CA ASN A 4 -42.45 -21.87 49.20
C ASN A 4 -41.14 -22.33 48.56
N THR A 5 -40.62 -23.50 48.93
CA THR A 5 -39.41 -24.07 48.33
C THR A 5 -39.69 -24.59 46.91
N LEU A 6 -40.86 -25.18 46.68
CA LEU A 6 -41.30 -25.64 45.35
C LEU A 6 -41.45 -24.49 44.36
N ILE A 7 -42.07 -23.37 44.78
CA ILE A 7 -42.25 -22.17 43.96
C ILE A 7 -40.90 -21.56 43.56
N LYS A 8 -39.96 -21.50 44.51
CA LYS A 8 -38.59 -21.00 44.29
C LYS A 8 -37.84 -21.82 43.24
N ILE A 9 -37.87 -23.14 43.36
CA ILE A 9 -37.22 -24.05 42.41
C ILE A 9 -37.85 -23.95 41.01
N ALA A 10 -39.18 -23.89 40.94
CA ALA A 10 -39.88 -23.72 39.66
C ALA A 10 -39.52 -22.41 38.95
N SER A 11 -39.42 -21.30 39.69
CA SER A 11 -38.98 -20.01 39.14
C SER A 11 -37.55 -20.05 38.60
N LEU A 12 -36.64 -20.77 39.28
CA LEU A 12 -35.25 -20.91 38.84
C LEU A 12 -35.16 -21.76 37.56
N ILE A 13 -35.90 -22.88 37.50
CA ILE A 13 -35.96 -23.73 36.31
C ILE A 13 -36.51 -22.93 35.12
N LEU A 14 -37.58 -22.17 35.32
CA LEU A 14 -38.17 -21.34 34.27
C LEU A 14 -37.15 -20.32 33.72
N MET A 15 -36.33 -19.72 34.59
CA MET A 15 -35.29 -18.78 34.19
C MET A 15 -34.21 -19.44 33.34
N VAL A 16 -33.69 -20.58 33.78
CA VAL A 16 -32.64 -21.30 33.03
C VAL A 16 -33.17 -21.82 31.70
N VAL A 17 -34.37 -22.39 31.68
CA VAL A 17 -35.00 -22.89 30.44
C VAL A 17 -35.27 -21.74 29.47
N SER A 18 -35.78 -20.61 29.95
CA SER A 18 -36.04 -19.45 29.09
C SER A 18 -34.74 -18.86 28.53
N PHE A 19 -33.66 -18.85 29.30
CA PHE A 19 -32.35 -18.40 28.84
C PHE A 19 -31.77 -19.32 27.75
N ILE A 20 -31.80 -20.63 27.98
CA ILE A 20 -31.32 -21.62 27.00
C ILE A 20 -32.17 -21.57 25.73
N ALA A 21 -33.49 -21.49 25.86
CA ALA A 21 -34.40 -21.40 24.73
C ALA A 21 -34.23 -20.11 23.93
N TYR A 22 -33.90 -19.00 24.61
CA TYR A 22 -33.54 -17.73 23.98
C TYR A 22 -32.25 -17.86 23.15
N ILE A 23 -31.18 -18.41 23.73
CA ILE A 23 -29.89 -18.62 23.03
C ILE A 23 -30.05 -19.61 21.86
N ALA A 24 -30.87 -20.65 22.03
CA ALA A 24 -31.11 -21.66 21.01
C ALA A 24 -32.08 -21.21 19.89
N GLY A 25 -32.59 -19.98 19.93
CA GLY A 25 -33.54 -19.48 18.92
C GLY A 25 -34.86 -20.24 18.89
N ALA A 26 -35.29 -20.82 20.01
CA ALA A 26 -36.50 -21.63 20.05
C ALA A 26 -37.77 -20.79 19.81
N SER A 27 -38.79 -21.39 19.20
CA SER A 27 -40.09 -20.75 18.97
C SER A 27 -40.74 -20.29 20.28
N ALA A 28 -41.45 -19.16 20.25
CA ALA A 28 -42.12 -18.58 21.42
C ALA A 28 -43.07 -19.55 22.15
N PHE A 29 -43.26 -19.35 23.46
CA PHE A 29 -43.95 -20.26 24.37
C PHE A 29 -45.06 -19.52 25.13
N PRO A 30 -46.22 -20.14 25.47
CA PRO A 30 -46.62 -21.53 25.26
C PRO A 30 -47.27 -21.79 23.89
N ILE A 31 -46.96 -22.95 23.30
CA ILE A 31 -47.30 -23.36 21.92
C ILE A 31 -48.82 -23.46 21.64
N ALA A 32 -49.68 -23.28 22.66
CA ALA A 32 -51.13 -23.54 22.58
C ALA A 32 -52.05 -22.31 22.78
N SER A 33 -51.55 -21.07 22.72
CA SER A 33 -52.38 -19.85 22.91
C SER A 33 -52.07 -18.74 21.92
N GLU A 34 -53.07 -17.90 21.60
CA GLU A 34 -52.93 -16.70 20.74
C GLU A 34 -52.04 -15.58 21.34
N ASN A 35 -51.60 -15.71 22.60
CA ASN A 35 -50.72 -14.76 23.28
C ASN A 35 -49.35 -15.37 23.55
N LEU A 36 -48.55 -15.53 22.49
CA LEU A 36 -47.17 -16.04 22.57
C LEU A 36 -46.26 -14.95 23.11
N LEU A 37 -45.67 -15.15 24.29
CA LEU A 37 -44.59 -14.29 24.80
C LEU A 37 -43.24 -14.83 24.31
N PRO A 38 -42.33 -13.95 23.83
CA PRO A 38 -40.99 -14.38 23.45
C PRO A 38 -40.22 -14.88 24.68
N TRP A 39 -39.24 -15.76 24.47
CA TRP A 39 -38.42 -16.29 25.56
C TRP A 39 -37.68 -15.21 26.36
N SER A 40 -37.37 -14.07 25.73
CA SER A 40 -36.86 -12.86 26.38
C SER A 40 -37.80 -12.32 27.47
N ALA A 41 -39.11 -12.28 27.19
CA ALA A 41 -40.11 -11.82 28.14
C ALA A 41 -40.27 -12.80 29.31
N TRP A 42 -40.29 -14.10 29.04
CA TRP A 42 -40.32 -15.13 30.08
C TRP A 42 -39.08 -15.10 30.97
N PHE A 43 -37.90 -14.90 30.37
CA PHE A 43 -36.66 -14.74 31.09
C PHE A 43 -36.72 -13.52 32.03
N LEU A 44 -37.15 -12.35 31.54
CA LEU A 44 -37.26 -11.14 32.36
C LEU A 44 -38.24 -11.31 33.52
N ILE A 45 -39.42 -11.90 33.28
CA ILE A 45 -40.40 -12.21 34.33
C ILE A 45 -39.78 -13.12 35.39
N SER A 46 -39.05 -14.16 34.97
CA SER A 46 -38.41 -15.11 35.88
C SER A 46 -37.26 -14.47 36.68
N VAL A 47 -36.51 -13.53 36.11
CA VAL A 47 -35.46 -12.77 36.81
C VAL A 47 -36.07 -11.96 37.94
N VAL A 48 -37.15 -11.21 37.67
CA VAL A 48 -37.87 -10.42 38.69
C VAL A 48 -38.40 -11.31 39.80
N LEU A 49 -39.02 -12.44 39.45
CA LEU A 49 -39.53 -13.41 40.43
C LEU A 49 -38.39 -13.99 41.28
N ASN A 50 -37.25 -14.35 40.68
CA ASN A 50 -36.13 -14.91 41.43
C ASN A 50 -35.48 -13.87 42.37
N ILE A 51 -35.38 -12.61 41.97
CA ILE A 51 -34.85 -11.52 42.82
C ILE A 51 -35.74 -11.29 44.06
N VAL A 52 -37.06 -11.40 43.93
CA VAL A 52 -38.01 -11.19 45.03
C VAL A 52 -38.06 -12.41 45.95
N LEU A 53 -38.02 -13.63 45.40
CA LEU A 53 -38.29 -14.86 46.14
C LEU A 53 -37.05 -15.45 46.86
N TRP A 54 -35.83 -15.14 46.44
CA TRP A 54 -34.61 -15.79 46.94
C TRP A 54 -33.75 -14.93 47.89
N SER A 55 -32.83 -15.58 48.60
CA SER A 55 -31.85 -14.93 49.48
C SER A 55 -30.67 -14.34 48.69
N ASN A 56 -29.89 -13.46 49.34
CA ASN A 56 -28.88 -12.61 48.70
C ASN A 56 -27.92 -13.33 47.74
N VAL A 57 -27.48 -14.56 48.07
CA VAL A 57 -26.58 -15.35 47.21
C VAL A 57 -27.22 -15.70 45.87
N MET A 58 -28.49 -16.09 45.87
CA MET A 58 -29.22 -16.46 44.65
C MET A 58 -29.67 -15.22 43.86
N LYS A 59 -29.80 -14.06 44.52
CA LYS A 59 -30.02 -12.77 43.84
C LYS A 59 -28.80 -12.39 43.00
N LEU A 60 -27.59 -12.62 43.51
CA LEU A 60 -26.35 -12.38 42.76
C LEU A 60 -26.29 -13.27 41.50
N LEU A 61 -26.56 -14.57 41.63
CA LEU A 61 -26.58 -15.49 40.49
C LEU A 61 -27.64 -15.10 39.44
N THR A 62 -28.82 -14.68 39.90
CA THR A 62 -29.90 -14.18 39.03
C THR A 62 -29.48 -12.89 38.31
N PHE A 63 -28.80 -11.99 39.00
CA PHE A 63 -28.29 -10.74 38.43
C PHE A 63 -27.21 -11.00 37.38
N SER A 64 -26.24 -11.88 37.65
CA SER A 64 -25.20 -12.24 36.69
C SER A 64 -25.78 -12.83 35.39
N LEU A 65 -26.75 -13.73 35.49
CA LEU A 65 -27.45 -14.28 34.32
C LEU A 65 -28.24 -13.21 33.57
N ALA A 66 -28.85 -12.25 34.27
CA ALA A 66 -29.55 -11.14 33.65
C ALA A 66 -28.61 -10.21 32.86
N VAL A 67 -27.40 -9.96 33.36
CA VAL A 67 -26.37 -9.18 32.65
C VAL A 67 -25.91 -9.92 31.39
N ILE A 68 -25.59 -11.20 31.48
CA ILE A 68 -25.19 -12.01 30.31
C ILE A 68 -26.30 -12.02 29.25
N TRP A 69 -27.55 -12.21 29.68
CA TRP A 69 -28.70 -12.16 28.79
C TRP A 69 -28.89 -10.77 28.16
N PHE A 70 -28.69 -9.69 28.91
CA PHE A 70 -28.81 -8.33 28.40
C PHE A 70 -27.80 -8.06 27.28
N TYR A 71 -26.54 -8.48 27.45
CA TYR A 71 -25.54 -8.37 26.38
C TYR A 71 -25.89 -9.23 25.16
N ALA A 72 -26.34 -10.47 25.35
CA ALA A 72 -26.81 -11.32 24.24
C ALA A 72 -28.05 -10.73 23.53
N PHE A 73 -28.92 -10.04 24.27
CA PHE A 73 -30.08 -9.35 23.71
C PHE A 73 -29.69 -8.13 22.90
N VAL A 74 -28.84 -7.26 23.44
CA VAL A 74 -28.33 -6.10 22.70
C VAL A 74 -27.55 -6.55 21.45
N ALA A 75 -26.71 -7.58 21.55
CA ALA A 75 -26.00 -8.15 20.40
C ALA A 75 -26.95 -8.64 19.31
N SER A 76 -28.09 -9.24 19.68
CA SER A 76 -29.11 -9.69 18.70
C SER A 76 -29.91 -8.55 18.05
N LEU A 77 -29.90 -7.35 18.63
CA LEU A 77 -30.56 -6.16 18.07
C LEU A 77 -29.67 -5.40 17.07
N VAL A 78 -28.35 -5.63 17.12
CA VAL A 78 -27.42 -5.12 16.13
C VAL A 78 -27.52 -6.03 14.90
N PRO A 79 -27.91 -5.54 13.72
CA PRO A 79 -27.80 -6.31 12.49
C PRO A 79 -26.33 -6.75 12.36
N GLU A 80 -26.07 -8.04 12.23
CA GLU A 80 -24.72 -8.54 11.96
C GLU A 80 -24.20 -7.85 10.68
N SER A 81 -23.31 -6.88 10.82
CA SER A 81 -22.61 -6.25 9.70
C SER A 81 -21.42 -7.09 9.21
N SER A 82 -21.27 -8.33 9.67
CA SER A 82 -20.30 -9.29 9.14
C SER A 82 -20.92 -10.09 7.99
N THR A 83 -21.21 -9.42 6.88
CA THR A 83 -21.55 -10.06 5.60
C THR A 83 -20.27 -10.55 4.92
N ALA A 84 -19.66 -11.60 5.45
CA ALA A 84 -18.68 -12.37 4.69
C ALA A 84 -19.44 -13.13 3.58
N VAL A 85 -19.71 -12.47 2.46
CA VAL A 85 -20.33 -13.08 1.28
C VAL A 85 -19.25 -13.86 0.54
N SER A 86 -19.14 -15.17 0.78
CA SER A 86 -18.35 -16.05 -0.08
C SER A 86 -19.17 -16.39 -1.33
N LEU A 87 -18.86 -15.73 -2.44
CA LEU A 87 -19.53 -15.93 -3.72
C LEU A 87 -19.05 -17.24 -4.38
N THR A 88 -19.99 -18.09 -4.78
CA THR A 88 -19.72 -19.33 -5.51
C THR A 88 -20.08 -19.26 -6.99
N GLU A 89 -20.98 -18.36 -7.37
CA GLU A 89 -21.41 -18.10 -8.75
C GLU A 89 -21.97 -16.68 -8.85
N LEU A 90 -21.85 -16.06 -10.03
CA LEU A 90 -22.45 -14.76 -10.35
C LEU A 90 -23.51 -14.94 -11.42
N ASP A 91 -24.71 -14.42 -11.17
CA ASP A 91 -25.82 -14.44 -12.13
C ASP A 91 -25.81 -13.18 -13.00
N TRP A 92 -25.12 -13.26 -14.14
CA TRP A 92 -25.04 -12.17 -15.10
C TRP A 92 -26.32 -11.93 -15.93
N SER A 93 -27.40 -12.68 -15.68
CA SER A 93 -28.71 -12.35 -16.27
C SER A 93 -29.32 -11.08 -15.68
N ASP A 94 -28.86 -10.69 -14.48
CA ASP A 94 -29.19 -9.43 -13.81
C ASP A 94 -27.90 -8.74 -13.32
N PRO A 95 -27.24 -7.92 -14.17
CA PRO A 95 -25.99 -7.25 -13.81
C PRO A 95 -26.10 -6.32 -12.60
N ASP A 96 -27.27 -5.72 -12.36
CA ASP A 96 -27.50 -4.86 -11.19
C ASP A 96 -27.47 -5.68 -9.90
N ALA A 97 -28.02 -6.90 -9.91
CA ALA A 97 -27.93 -7.82 -8.77
C ALA A 97 -26.47 -8.24 -8.48
N VAL A 98 -25.63 -8.39 -9.51
CA VAL A 98 -24.19 -8.64 -9.34
C VAL A 98 -23.50 -7.42 -8.72
N ALA A 99 -23.85 -6.20 -9.14
CA ALA A 99 -23.34 -4.97 -8.52
C ALA A 99 -23.77 -4.83 -7.05
N GLU A 100 -24.99 -5.24 -6.68
CA GLU A 100 -25.41 -5.28 -5.26
C GLU A 100 -24.55 -6.24 -4.42
N GLN A 101 -24.19 -7.41 -4.96
CA GLN A 101 -23.24 -8.32 -4.31
C GLN A 101 -21.84 -7.69 -4.21
N GLY A 102 -21.42 -6.98 -5.25
CA GLY A 102 -20.18 -6.20 -5.26
C GLY A 102 -20.12 -5.15 -4.16
N ALA A 103 -21.22 -4.45 -3.91
CA ALA A 103 -21.33 -3.48 -2.82
C ALA A 103 -21.11 -4.12 -1.44
N LEU A 104 -21.61 -5.35 -1.24
CA LEU A 104 -21.39 -6.10 0.00
C LEU A 104 -19.92 -6.49 0.18
N VAL A 105 -19.25 -6.91 -0.90
CA VAL A 105 -17.81 -7.20 -0.86
C VAL A 105 -17.00 -5.93 -0.61
N PHE A 106 -17.32 -4.83 -1.30
CA PHE A 106 -16.66 -3.53 -1.18
C PHE A 106 -16.68 -2.99 0.27
N ASN A 107 -17.83 -3.07 0.94
CA ASN A 107 -17.99 -2.64 2.32
C ASN A 107 -17.57 -3.69 3.36
N GLY A 108 -17.57 -4.96 2.97
CA GLY A 108 -17.25 -6.11 3.81
C GLY A 108 -15.81 -6.57 3.62
N LYS A 109 -15.62 -7.77 3.05
CA LYS A 109 -14.29 -8.40 2.93
C LYS A 109 -13.25 -7.54 2.22
N GLY A 110 -13.66 -6.76 1.22
CA GLY A 110 -12.79 -5.85 0.47
C GLY A 110 -12.26 -4.67 1.29
N GLN A 111 -12.98 -4.26 2.34
CA GLN A 111 -12.67 -3.08 3.17
C GLN A 111 -12.38 -1.80 2.37
N CYS A 112 -12.85 -1.72 1.12
CA CYS A 112 -12.53 -0.64 0.21
C CYS A 112 -13.08 0.70 0.72
N ALA A 113 -14.25 0.66 1.37
CA ALA A 113 -14.91 1.81 2.01
C ALA A 113 -14.11 2.44 3.17
N ALA A 114 -13.13 1.74 3.74
CA ALA A 114 -12.25 2.31 4.77
C ALA A 114 -11.27 3.34 4.18
N CYS A 115 -10.98 3.23 2.89
CA CYS A 115 -9.97 4.00 2.19
C CYS A 115 -10.58 4.93 1.12
N HIS A 116 -11.59 4.44 0.42
CA HIS A 116 -12.26 5.13 -0.69
C HIS A 116 -13.67 5.56 -0.32
N THR A 117 -14.03 6.80 -0.66
CA THR A 117 -15.40 7.29 -0.58
C THR A 117 -16.14 7.05 -1.90
N VAL A 118 -17.46 6.85 -1.80
CA VAL A 118 -18.44 6.84 -2.89
C VAL A 118 -19.58 7.84 -2.62
N ASP A 119 -19.33 8.79 -1.70
CA ASP A 119 -20.26 9.88 -1.38
C ASP A 119 -19.76 11.18 -2.05
N PRO A 120 -20.54 11.79 -2.97
CA PRO A 120 -20.18 13.04 -3.65
C PRO A 120 -20.02 14.23 -2.69
N SER A 121 -20.47 14.11 -1.45
CA SER A 121 -20.39 15.14 -0.42
C SER A 121 -19.18 14.98 0.51
N ALA A 122 -18.43 13.88 0.39
CA ALA A 122 -17.27 13.63 1.23
C ALA A 122 -16.09 14.54 0.84
N PRO A 123 -15.30 15.04 1.82
CA PRO A 123 -14.08 15.75 1.51
C PRO A 123 -13.05 14.80 0.85
N PRO A 124 -12.10 15.33 0.05
CA PRO A 124 -11.00 14.54 -0.49
C PRO A 124 -10.29 13.74 0.62
N GLY A 125 -10.19 12.44 0.44
CA GLY A 125 -9.65 11.50 1.42
C GLY A 125 -8.19 11.15 1.18
N ARG A 126 -7.69 10.16 1.92
CA ARG A 126 -6.36 9.57 1.73
C ARG A 126 -6.22 8.82 0.39
N CYS A 127 -7.34 8.39 -0.19
CA CYS A 127 -7.39 7.63 -1.45
C CYS A 127 -8.37 8.29 -2.44
N PRO A 128 -8.25 7.99 -3.75
CA PRO A 128 -9.11 8.57 -4.78
C PRO A 128 -10.61 8.36 -4.50
N ASP A 129 -11.41 9.40 -4.74
CA ASP A 129 -12.87 9.31 -4.74
C ASP A 129 -13.35 8.39 -5.88
N LEU A 130 -14.28 7.48 -5.54
CA LEU A 130 -14.85 6.49 -6.45
C LEU A 130 -16.31 6.78 -6.84
N THR A 131 -16.88 7.90 -6.39
CA THR A 131 -18.29 8.25 -6.62
C THR A 131 -18.72 8.22 -8.09
N ASP A 132 -17.83 8.63 -9.00
CA ASP A 132 -18.08 8.65 -10.45
C ASP A 132 -17.11 7.72 -11.21
N ILE A 133 -16.59 6.67 -10.56
CA ILE A 133 -15.54 5.84 -11.16
C ILE A 133 -16.03 5.08 -12.39
N GLY A 134 -17.32 4.72 -12.45
CA GLY A 134 -17.93 4.09 -13.63
C GLY A 134 -17.88 4.96 -14.89
N ILE A 135 -17.77 6.29 -14.72
CA ILE A 135 -17.63 7.26 -15.82
C ILE A 135 -16.15 7.58 -16.06
N THR A 136 -15.41 7.83 -14.98
CA THR A 136 -14.05 8.39 -15.07
C THR A 136 -12.99 7.34 -15.40
N ALA A 137 -13.22 6.06 -15.11
CA ALA A 137 -12.26 4.97 -15.35
C ALA A 137 -11.71 4.93 -16.78
N ALA A 138 -12.55 5.08 -17.80
CA ALA A 138 -12.11 5.07 -19.20
C ALA A 138 -11.20 6.26 -19.59
N ASN A 139 -11.18 7.31 -18.78
CA ASN A 139 -10.40 8.51 -19.04
C ASN A 139 -9.11 8.56 -18.20
N ARG A 140 -8.85 7.54 -17.37
CA ARG A 140 -7.65 7.48 -16.52
C ARG A 140 -6.39 7.19 -17.34
N VAL A 141 -6.46 6.17 -18.19
CA VAL A 141 -5.35 5.76 -19.06
C VAL A 141 -5.77 5.93 -20.52
N PRO A 142 -5.08 6.76 -21.32
CA PRO A 142 -5.40 6.94 -22.73
C PRO A 142 -5.42 5.61 -23.50
N GLY A 143 -6.56 5.30 -24.14
CA GLY A 143 -6.72 4.11 -24.96
C GLY A 143 -7.09 2.82 -24.20
N MET A 144 -7.24 2.87 -22.87
CA MET A 144 -7.68 1.74 -22.05
C MET A 144 -9.20 1.78 -21.81
N ALA A 145 -9.87 0.63 -21.83
CA ALA A 145 -11.29 0.56 -21.49
C ALA A 145 -11.51 0.69 -19.97
N ALA A 146 -12.67 1.21 -19.54
CA ALA A 146 -12.99 1.39 -18.12
C ALA A 146 -12.85 0.09 -17.31
N LYS A 147 -13.29 -1.04 -17.87
CA LYS A 147 -13.22 -2.33 -17.18
C LYS A 147 -11.79 -2.81 -17.03
N ASP A 148 -10.97 -2.69 -18.07
CA ASP A 148 -9.57 -3.07 -18.04
C ASP A 148 -8.81 -2.24 -16.99
N TYR A 149 -9.12 -0.94 -16.90
CA TYR A 149 -8.60 -0.07 -15.85
C TYR A 149 -8.99 -0.54 -14.44
N LEU A 150 -10.24 -0.95 -14.23
CA LEU A 150 -10.70 -1.44 -12.91
C LEU A 150 -10.05 -2.79 -12.56
N ILE A 151 -9.89 -3.68 -13.53
CA ILE A 151 -9.16 -4.95 -13.35
C ILE A 151 -7.71 -4.63 -12.97
N GLU A 152 -7.01 -3.81 -13.74
CA GLU A 152 -5.63 -3.42 -13.46
C GLU A 152 -5.49 -2.76 -12.09
N SER A 153 -6.40 -1.86 -11.72
CA SER A 153 -6.39 -1.18 -10.41
C SER A 153 -6.58 -2.15 -9.24
N LEU A 154 -7.30 -3.26 -9.41
CA LEU A 154 -7.52 -4.25 -8.34
C LEU A 154 -6.39 -5.29 -8.25
N TYR A 155 -5.77 -5.64 -9.38
CA TYR A 155 -4.70 -6.65 -9.43
C TYR A 155 -3.29 -6.07 -9.28
N GLU A 156 -3.05 -4.90 -9.88
CA GLU A 156 -1.76 -4.20 -9.97
C GLU A 156 -1.97 -2.68 -9.70
N PRO A 157 -2.47 -2.27 -8.52
CA PRO A 157 -2.80 -0.88 -8.20
C PRO A 157 -1.65 0.12 -8.37
N GLU A 158 -0.40 -0.36 -8.38
CA GLU A 158 0.80 0.46 -8.55
C GLU A 158 1.12 0.84 -10.00
N LYS A 159 0.45 0.19 -10.96
CA LYS A 159 0.70 0.38 -12.40
C LYS A 159 0.17 1.71 -12.93
N TYR A 160 -0.95 2.18 -12.38
CA TYR A 160 -1.46 3.52 -12.61
C TYR A 160 -1.87 4.16 -11.29
N LEU A 161 -1.25 5.29 -10.96
CA LEU A 161 -1.60 6.10 -9.79
C LEU A 161 -2.38 7.33 -10.23
N VAL A 162 -3.52 7.55 -9.58
CA VAL A 162 -4.28 8.78 -9.76
C VAL A 162 -3.49 9.94 -9.19
N THR A 163 -3.35 11.02 -9.96
CA THR A 163 -2.68 12.27 -9.56
C THR A 163 -3.09 12.71 -8.16
N GLY A 164 -2.12 13.03 -7.31
CA GLY A 164 -2.35 13.45 -5.92
C GLY A 164 -2.38 12.33 -4.89
N TYR A 165 -2.33 11.06 -5.31
CA TYR A 165 -2.36 9.89 -4.41
C TYR A 165 -1.11 9.01 -4.61
N GLY A 166 -0.74 8.25 -3.58
CA GLY A 166 0.43 7.37 -3.63
C GLY A 166 0.11 5.88 -3.67
N LYS A 167 1.17 5.06 -3.72
CA LYS A 167 1.15 3.59 -3.79
C LYS A 167 0.76 2.95 -2.45
N ILE A 168 -0.49 3.14 -2.01
CA ILE A 168 -0.97 2.62 -0.72
C ILE A 168 -2.04 1.53 -0.85
N MET A 169 -2.65 1.37 -2.03
CA MET A 169 -3.66 0.35 -2.27
C MET A 169 -2.98 -1.01 -2.46
N PRO A 170 -3.28 -2.03 -1.64
CA PRO A 170 -2.71 -3.36 -1.82
C PRO A 170 -3.42 -4.11 -2.97
N PRO A 171 -2.73 -5.04 -3.66
CA PRO A 171 -3.37 -5.97 -4.60
C PRO A 171 -4.46 -6.79 -3.89
N VAL A 172 -5.73 -6.64 -4.30
CA VAL A 172 -6.87 -7.12 -3.49
C VAL A 172 -7.01 -8.65 -3.44
N TRP A 173 -6.35 -9.34 -4.37
CA TRP A 173 -6.30 -10.79 -4.43
C TRP A 173 -5.25 -11.39 -3.48
N LYS A 174 -4.34 -10.58 -2.92
CA LYS A 174 -3.35 -11.00 -1.92
C LYS A 174 -3.90 -10.79 -0.51
N VAL A 175 -3.31 -11.51 0.46
CA VAL A 175 -3.48 -11.24 1.89
C VAL A 175 -3.06 -9.77 2.16
N PRO A 176 -3.75 -9.03 3.05
CA PRO A 176 -4.82 -9.46 3.98
C PRO A 176 -6.24 -9.53 3.38
N ILE A 177 -6.51 -8.97 2.20
CA ILE A 177 -7.87 -8.89 1.64
C ILE A 177 -8.31 -10.23 1.01
N ALA A 178 -7.42 -10.85 0.23
CA ALA A 178 -7.57 -12.18 -0.36
C ALA A 178 -8.92 -12.40 -1.07
N LEU A 179 -9.34 -11.48 -1.94
CA LEU A 179 -10.54 -11.63 -2.75
C LEU A 179 -10.37 -12.76 -3.79
N SER A 180 -11.42 -13.57 -3.92
CA SER A 180 -11.62 -14.53 -5.00
C SER A 180 -11.95 -13.81 -6.30
N LYS A 181 -11.80 -14.50 -7.42
CA LYS A 181 -12.08 -13.93 -8.74
C LYS A 181 -13.53 -13.42 -8.83
N LEU A 182 -14.48 -14.20 -8.30
CA LEU A 182 -15.90 -13.85 -8.30
C LEU A 182 -16.19 -12.61 -7.43
N GLU A 183 -15.53 -12.49 -6.28
CA GLU A 183 -15.63 -11.29 -5.43
C GLU A 183 -15.07 -10.05 -6.14
N ILE A 184 -13.97 -10.19 -6.89
CA ILE A 184 -13.40 -9.11 -7.69
C ILE A 184 -14.33 -8.73 -8.86
N GLU A 185 -14.86 -9.72 -9.58
CA GLU A 185 -15.84 -9.51 -10.66
C GLU A 185 -17.08 -8.74 -10.15
N ALA A 186 -17.61 -9.11 -8.98
CA ALA A 186 -18.73 -8.41 -8.36
C ALA A 186 -18.36 -6.97 -7.98
N VAL A 187 -17.20 -6.75 -7.36
CA VAL A 187 -16.72 -5.39 -7.02
C VAL A 187 -16.56 -4.53 -8.27
N ILE A 188 -16.04 -5.07 -9.38
CA ILE A 188 -15.95 -4.34 -10.65
C ILE A 188 -17.33 -3.92 -11.13
N ALA A 189 -18.33 -4.81 -11.09
CA ALA A 189 -19.71 -4.47 -11.45
C ALA A 189 -20.26 -3.33 -10.59
N TYR A 190 -20.01 -3.35 -9.29
CA TYR A 190 -20.39 -2.26 -8.37
C TYR A 190 -19.69 -0.93 -8.69
N LEU A 191 -18.41 -0.97 -9.01
CA LEU A 191 -17.65 0.23 -9.39
C LEU A 191 -18.14 0.79 -10.74
N GLN A 192 -18.45 -0.07 -11.70
CA GLN A 192 -19.07 0.34 -12.96
C GLN A 192 -20.43 0.98 -12.72
N SER A 193 -21.23 0.48 -11.78
CA SER A 193 -22.54 1.06 -11.44
C SER A 193 -22.45 2.45 -10.78
N GLN A 194 -21.25 2.92 -10.39
CA GLN A 194 -21.02 4.29 -9.92
C GLN A 194 -20.97 5.27 -11.13
N GLY A 195 -22.10 5.34 -11.85
CA GLY A 195 -22.32 6.26 -12.96
C GLY A 195 -22.11 5.70 -14.38
N GLY A 196 -21.59 4.47 -14.54
CA GLY A 196 -21.34 3.81 -15.82
C GLY A 196 -22.32 2.67 -16.14
N GLU A 197 -22.12 2.02 -17.30
CA GLU A 197 -22.81 0.79 -17.70
C GLU A 197 -22.03 -0.44 -17.23
N ILE A 198 -22.72 -1.41 -16.62
CA ILE A 198 -22.12 -2.66 -16.16
C ILE A 198 -21.86 -3.56 -17.36
N ASP A 199 -20.61 -3.97 -17.56
CA ASP A 199 -20.26 -4.95 -18.58
C ASP A 199 -20.25 -6.36 -17.99
N PRO A 200 -21.18 -7.25 -18.40
CA PRO A 200 -21.31 -8.60 -17.83
C PRO A 200 -20.29 -9.61 -18.36
N THR A 201 -19.40 -9.21 -19.28
CA THR A 201 -18.44 -10.14 -19.90
C THR A 201 -17.41 -10.63 -18.88
N PRO A 202 -17.31 -11.94 -18.58
CA PRO A 202 -16.29 -12.42 -17.64
C PRO A 202 -14.87 -12.11 -18.17
N PHE A 203 -13.95 -11.73 -17.30
CA PHE A 203 -12.55 -11.48 -17.69
C PHE A 203 -11.66 -12.69 -17.41
N GLU A 204 -10.55 -12.80 -18.13
CA GLU A 204 -9.48 -13.74 -17.79
C GLU A 204 -8.60 -13.12 -16.72
N GLU A 205 -8.44 -13.82 -15.61
CA GLU A 205 -7.71 -13.30 -14.47
C GLU A 205 -6.21 -13.14 -14.81
N PRO A 206 -5.59 -11.97 -14.56
CA PRO A 206 -4.21 -11.68 -14.97
C PRO A 206 -3.15 -12.32 -14.05
N ILE A 207 -3.51 -13.38 -13.32
CA ILE A 207 -2.61 -14.08 -12.39
C ILE A 207 -2.82 -15.60 -12.44
N ASP A 208 -1.77 -16.36 -12.16
CA ASP A 208 -1.88 -17.80 -11.88
C ASP A 208 -2.10 -18.02 -10.37
N ARG A 209 -3.32 -18.39 -9.99
CA ARG A 209 -3.66 -18.67 -8.58
C ARG A 209 -3.00 -19.96 -8.04
N ALA A 210 -2.51 -20.86 -8.89
CA ALA A 210 -1.88 -22.11 -8.45
C ALA A 210 -0.50 -21.87 -7.81
N ASP A 211 0.26 -20.89 -8.32
CA ASP A 211 1.54 -20.48 -7.73
C ASP A 211 1.35 -19.68 -6.44
N THR A 212 0.22 -18.98 -6.30
CA THR A 212 -0.07 -18.13 -5.13
C THR A 212 -0.62 -18.92 -3.95
N ALA A 213 -1.21 -20.11 -4.16
CA ALA A 213 -1.61 -21.01 -3.06
C ALA A 213 -0.41 -21.53 -2.24
N VAL A 214 0.78 -21.57 -2.84
CA VAL A 214 2.04 -21.89 -2.13
C VAL A 214 2.54 -20.71 -1.30
N ALA A 215 2.19 -19.47 -1.68
CA ALA A 215 2.50 -18.24 -0.95
C ALA A 215 1.40 -17.84 0.07
N ALA A 216 0.15 -18.28 -0.15
CA ALA A 216 -1.04 -17.89 0.63
C ALA A 216 -1.44 -18.89 1.72
N ALA A 217 -0.77 -20.04 1.81
CA ALA A 217 -0.62 -20.64 3.12
C ALA A 217 0.23 -19.64 3.92
N ALA A 218 -0.44 -18.75 4.66
CA ALA A 218 0.18 -17.92 5.68
C ALA A 218 1.04 -18.86 6.51
N LEU A 219 2.33 -18.94 6.18
CA LEU A 219 3.28 -19.66 6.99
C LEU A 219 3.13 -18.99 8.35
N PRO A 220 2.68 -19.73 9.40
CA PRO A 220 2.69 -19.14 10.72
C PRO A 220 4.09 -18.57 10.93
N PRO A 221 4.22 -17.37 11.54
CA PRO A 221 5.51 -16.74 11.74
C PRO A 221 6.51 -17.81 12.21
N LEU A 222 7.61 -17.98 11.47
CA LEU A 222 8.57 -19.06 11.74
C LEU A 222 9.07 -19.01 13.19
N LEU A 223 8.99 -17.82 13.81
CA LEU A 223 9.15 -17.58 15.23
C LEU A 223 8.01 -16.69 15.75
N THR A 224 7.41 -17.06 16.88
CA THR A 224 6.52 -16.17 17.64
C THR A 224 7.38 -15.19 18.45
N GLY A 225 7.38 -13.92 18.05
CA GLY A 225 8.03 -12.84 18.80
C GLY A 225 7.25 -12.43 20.05
N ASP A 226 7.87 -11.59 20.88
CA ASP A 226 7.27 -10.95 22.05
C ASP A 226 7.02 -9.46 21.74
N PRO A 227 5.74 -8.99 21.69
CA PRO A 227 5.41 -7.59 21.44
C PRO A 227 6.02 -6.60 22.44
N GLU A 228 6.20 -6.97 23.70
CA GLU A 228 6.78 -6.08 24.72
C GLU A 228 8.29 -5.91 24.52
N LEU A 229 8.97 -6.96 24.05
CA LEU A 229 10.37 -6.86 23.62
C LEU A 229 10.45 -6.09 22.30
N GLY A 230 9.51 -6.28 21.38
CA GLY A 230 9.44 -5.56 20.12
C GLY A 230 9.27 -4.07 20.30
N LYS A 231 8.43 -3.65 21.25
CA LYS A 231 8.29 -2.24 21.64
C LYS A 231 9.61 -1.65 22.12
N LYS A 232 10.43 -2.42 22.85
CA LYS A 232 11.77 -1.97 23.26
C LYS A 232 12.71 -1.85 22.06
N VAL A 233 12.67 -2.81 21.14
CA VAL A 233 13.45 -2.76 19.88
C VAL A 233 13.07 -1.53 19.07
N PHE A 234 11.78 -1.22 18.92
CA PHE A 234 11.29 -0.02 18.22
C PHE A 234 11.90 1.27 18.76
N VAL A 235 12.07 1.37 20.08
CA VAL A 235 12.71 2.53 20.73
C VAL A 235 14.24 2.47 20.59
N SER A 236 14.86 1.33 20.90
CA SER A 236 16.33 1.21 20.95
C SER A 236 16.99 1.20 19.57
N ALA A 237 16.29 0.72 18.54
CA ALA A 237 16.70 0.79 17.15
C ALA A 237 16.38 2.15 16.51
N ALA A 238 15.94 3.12 17.31
CA ALA A 238 15.60 4.48 16.91
C ALA A 238 14.47 4.59 15.87
N CYS A 239 13.61 3.58 15.67
CA CYS A 239 12.44 3.72 14.80
C CYS A 239 11.54 4.88 15.26
N ILE A 240 11.46 5.09 16.58
CA ILE A 240 10.73 6.18 17.22
C ILE A 240 11.27 7.58 16.90
N SER A 241 12.51 7.70 16.39
CA SER A 241 13.03 9.02 16.00
C SER A 241 12.34 9.60 14.78
N CYS A 242 11.58 8.78 14.03
CA CYS A 242 10.86 9.23 12.85
C CYS A 242 9.39 8.82 12.89
N HIS A 243 9.09 7.62 13.38
CA HIS A 243 7.74 7.06 13.39
C HIS A 243 7.02 7.27 14.72
N ALA A 244 5.86 7.91 14.65
CA ALA A 244 4.95 8.01 15.79
C ALA A 244 4.16 6.71 15.98
N VAL A 245 3.95 6.34 17.24
CA VAL A 245 3.04 5.25 17.64
C VAL A 245 2.25 5.71 18.87
N GLN A 246 0.93 5.58 18.81
CA GLN A 246 0.04 5.92 19.91
C GLN A 246 0.47 5.18 21.20
N GLY A 247 0.62 5.93 22.29
CA GLY A 247 1.05 5.38 23.59
C GLY A 247 2.57 5.17 23.72
N ILE A 248 3.37 5.71 22.79
CA ILE A 248 4.83 5.81 22.91
C ILE A 248 5.24 7.27 22.70
N GLU A 249 5.90 7.85 23.70
CA GLU A 249 6.38 9.24 23.62
C GLU A 249 7.48 9.36 22.58
N SER A 250 7.20 10.06 21.48
CA SER A 250 8.16 10.32 20.41
C SER A 250 8.94 11.62 20.68
N PRO A 251 10.22 11.72 20.25
CA PRO A 251 10.93 13.00 20.22
C PRO A 251 10.18 14.03 19.36
N ALA A 252 10.34 15.33 19.63
CA ALA A 252 9.64 16.34 18.84
C ALA A 252 10.27 16.48 17.44
N ALA A 253 9.45 16.52 16.39
CA ALA A 253 9.91 16.71 15.00
C ALA A 253 10.75 17.98 14.86
N GLY A 254 11.93 17.87 14.22
CA GLY A 254 12.89 18.96 14.08
C GLY A 254 13.83 19.17 15.28
N GLU A 255 13.74 18.35 16.34
CA GLU A 255 14.79 18.33 17.37
C GLU A 255 16.08 17.74 16.79
N THR A 256 17.19 18.47 16.91
CA THR A 256 18.52 17.98 16.59
C THR A 256 19.11 17.34 17.84
N THR A 257 19.34 16.03 17.80
CA THR A 257 20.17 15.37 18.82
C THR A 257 21.63 15.39 18.37
N THR A 258 22.56 14.96 19.22
CA THR A 258 23.99 14.86 18.85
C THR A 258 24.25 13.92 17.67
N ASP A 259 23.27 13.09 17.30
CA ASP A 259 23.46 11.99 16.36
C ASP A 259 22.59 12.10 15.08
N PHE A 260 21.51 12.89 15.06
CA PHE A 260 20.63 13.08 13.89
C PHE A 260 19.54 14.15 14.09
N GLU A 261 18.89 14.54 12.99
CA GLU A 261 17.67 15.36 12.94
C GLU A 261 16.42 14.46 12.95
N VAL A 262 15.45 14.78 13.81
CA VAL A 262 14.14 14.07 13.87
C VAL A 262 13.31 14.48 12.65
N VAL A 263 13.14 13.57 11.69
CA VAL A 263 12.35 13.78 10.46
C VAL A 263 10.95 13.15 10.62
N THR A 264 9.93 13.78 10.06
CA THR A 264 8.56 13.24 10.06
C THR A 264 8.45 12.02 9.14
N ALA A 265 8.04 10.87 9.68
CA ALA A 265 7.71 9.65 8.91
C ALA A 265 6.23 9.25 9.11
N PRO A 266 5.70 8.24 8.39
CA PRO A 266 4.32 7.80 8.56
C PRO A 266 4.00 7.39 10.00
N ASP A 267 2.80 7.75 10.47
CA ASP A 267 2.26 7.25 11.74
C ASP A 267 1.98 5.74 11.62
N LEU A 268 2.50 4.96 12.57
CA LEU A 268 2.41 3.50 12.56
C LEU A 268 1.35 2.94 13.51
N SER A 269 0.57 3.78 14.20
CA SER A 269 -0.42 3.37 15.21
C SER A 269 -1.46 2.37 14.69
N GLU A 270 -1.71 2.41 13.38
CA GLU A 270 -2.69 1.55 12.69
C GLU A 270 -2.07 0.73 11.56
N ILE A 271 -0.73 0.60 11.52
CA ILE A 271 -0.05 -0.03 10.38
C ILE A 271 -0.52 -1.48 10.14
N ALA A 272 -0.82 -2.23 11.20
CA ALA A 272 -1.29 -3.61 11.09
C ALA A 272 -2.81 -3.74 10.88
N ALA A 273 -3.56 -2.62 10.91
CA ALA A 273 -4.98 -2.65 10.56
C ALA A 273 -5.19 -2.95 9.06
N PHE A 274 -4.24 -2.52 8.22
CA PHE A 274 -4.36 -2.58 6.76
C PHE A 274 -3.26 -3.43 6.10
N ASN A 275 -2.26 -3.87 6.85
CA ASN A 275 -1.09 -4.56 6.30
C ASN A 275 -0.81 -5.89 7.01
N ASP A 276 -0.34 -6.87 6.24
CA ASP A 276 0.04 -8.18 6.77
C ASP A 276 1.49 -8.18 7.31
N MET A 277 1.87 -9.27 7.99
CA MET A 277 3.20 -9.41 8.56
C MET A 277 4.32 -9.35 7.50
N ARG A 278 4.04 -9.77 6.26
CA ARG A 278 5.01 -9.76 5.17
C ARG A 278 5.28 -8.33 4.70
N TYR A 279 4.25 -7.49 4.61
CA TYR A 279 4.40 -6.07 4.36
C TYR A 279 5.24 -5.40 5.46
N LEU A 280 4.97 -5.70 6.73
CA LEU A 280 5.74 -5.15 7.86
C LEU A 280 7.21 -5.56 7.79
N GLU A 281 7.48 -6.82 7.45
CA GLU A 281 8.83 -7.36 7.28
C GLU A 281 9.56 -6.71 6.10
N GLU A 282 8.91 -6.63 4.94
CA GLU A 282 9.45 -6.00 3.75
C GLU A 282 9.73 -4.50 3.97
N SER A 283 8.85 -3.79 4.66
CA SER A 283 9.04 -2.37 5.00
C SER A 283 10.28 -2.12 5.85
N VAL A 284 10.66 -3.07 6.72
CA VAL A 284 11.87 -2.94 7.55
C VAL A 284 13.12 -3.42 6.82
N LEU A 285 13.02 -4.50 6.05
CA LEU A 285 14.17 -5.11 5.35
C LEU A 285 14.54 -4.36 4.07
N LEU A 286 13.54 -3.84 3.35
CA LEU A 286 13.63 -3.20 2.04
C LEU A 286 12.80 -1.90 2.02
N PRO A 287 13.18 -0.87 2.81
CA PRO A 287 12.36 0.33 2.97
C PRO A 287 12.19 1.17 1.69
N ALA A 288 13.03 0.96 0.68
CA ALA A 288 12.90 1.57 -0.64
C ALA A 288 11.97 0.80 -1.59
N ALA A 289 11.55 -0.42 -1.24
CA ALA A 289 10.65 -1.22 -2.07
C ALA A 289 9.27 -0.59 -2.20
N GLN A 290 8.76 0.00 -1.09
CA GLN A 290 7.51 0.74 -1.07
C GLN A 290 7.64 1.99 -0.21
N ILE A 291 7.55 3.15 -0.87
CA ILE A 291 7.64 4.46 -0.22
C ILE A 291 6.24 5.07 -0.18
N VAL A 292 5.76 5.34 1.03
CA VAL A 292 4.44 5.98 1.24
C VAL A 292 4.47 7.41 0.69
N SER A 293 3.40 7.81 -0.01
CA SER A 293 3.22 9.17 -0.51
C SER A 293 3.45 10.20 0.58
N GLY A 294 4.13 11.30 0.26
CA GLY A 294 4.43 12.36 1.23
C GLY A 294 5.67 12.11 2.08
N TYR A 295 6.39 10.99 1.89
CA TYR A 295 7.56 10.65 2.70
C TYR A 295 8.80 10.23 1.89
N GLY A 296 8.69 10.10 0.57
CA GLY A 296 9.85 9.81 -0.28
C GLY A 296 10.73 11.04 -0.46
N ALA A 297 12.05 10.89 -0.34
CA ALA A 297 12.99 11.94 -0.71
C ALA A 297 13.19 11.92 -2.24
N VAL A 298 13.05 13.08 -2.88
CA VAL A 298 13.20 13.24 -4.32
C VAL A 298 14.36 14.17 -4.61
N THR A 299 15.22 13.75 -5.53
CA THR A 299 16.14 14.65 -6.23
C THR A 299 15.90 14.50 -7.72
N VAL A 300 15.52 15.60 -8.36
CA VAL A 300 15.15 15.62 -9.78
C VAL A 300 15.60 16.91 -10.43
N ARG A 301 16.04 16.84 -11.69
CA ARG A 301 16.46 18.00 -12.46
C ARG A 301 15.54 18.16 -13.67
N ALA A 302 14.94 19.35 -13.82
CA ALA A 302 14.01 19.65 -14.90
C ALA A 302 14.17 21.09 -15.36
N ASN A 303 14.22 21.30 -16.67
CA ASN A 303 14.44 22.61 -17.30
C ASN A 303 15.66 23.37 -16.72
N GLY A 304 16.74 22.66 -16.41
CA GLY A 304 17.95 23.22 -15.81
C GLY A 304 17.86 23.54 -14.32
N ILE A 305 16.73 23.24 -13.66
CA ILE A 305 16.50 23.50 -12.23
C ILE A 305 16.56 22.17 -11.46
N THR A 306 17.36 22.13 -10.39
CA THR A 306 17.39 21.01 -9.45
C THR A 306 16.37 21.21 -8.34
N TYR A 307 15.44 20.27 -8.21
CA TYR A 307 14.48 20.18 -7.12
C TYR A 307 14.91 19.08 -6.16
N GLN A 308 15.08 19.45 -4.88
CA GLN A 308 15.38 18.52 -3.80
C GLN A 308 14.35 18.69 -2.70
N GLY A 309 13.62 17.62 -2.38
CA GLY A 309 12.48 17.73 -1.48
C GLY A 309 11.77 16.40 -1.23
N THR A 310 10.50 16.49 -0.87
CA THR A 310 9.65 15.32 -0.57
C THR A 310 8.65 15.06 -1.69
N LEU A 311 8.47 13.80 -2.08
CA LEU A 311 7.46 13.38 -3.05
C LEU A 311 6.07 13.52 -2.44
N VAL A 312 5.26 14.42 -2.98
CA VAL A 312 3.86 14.58 -2.56
C VAL A 312 2.98 13.58 -3.31
N SER A 313 3.13 13.51 -4.62
CA SER A 313 2.42 12.57 -5.50
C SER A 313 3.18 12.31 -6.79
N GLN A 314 2.84 11.20 -7.46
CA GLN A 314 3.41 10.78 -8.74
C GLN A 314 2.34 10.06 -9.56
N ASP A 315 2.29 10.33 -10.86
CA ASP A 315 1.55 9.56 -11.85
C ASP A 315 2.44 9.25 -13.07
N THR A 316 1.84 8.84 -14.20
CA THR A 316 2.57 8.47 -15.42
C THR A 316 3.09 9.67 -16.22
N GLU A 317 2.63 10.88 -15.94
CA GLU A 317 2.97 12.10 -16.70
C GLU A 317 3.73 13.12 -15.85
N GLN A 318 3.51 13.15 -14.53
CA GLN A 318 4.03 14.18 -13.65
C GLN A 318 4.33 13.70 -12.22
N ILE A 319 5.14 14.51 -11.54
CA ILE A 319 5.39 14.42 -10.10
C ILE A 319 5.11 15.77 -9.44
N VAL A 320 4.74 15.72 -8.15
CA VAL A 320 4.65 16.89 -7.29
C VAL A 320 5.72 16.77 -6.21
N VAL A 321 6.67 17.71 -6.20
CA VAL A 321 7.77 17.75 -5.24
C VAL A 321 7.60 18.94 -4.31
N ARG A 322 7.56 18.67 -3.01
CA ARG A 322 7.57 19.72 -1.98
C ARG A 322 9.00 20.03 -1.58
N THR A 323 9.44 21.25 -1.87
CA THR A 323 10.73 21.79 -1.48
C THR A 323 10.58 22.71 -0.28
N LYS A 324 11.67 22.93 0.47
CA LYS A 324 11.69 23.86 1.60
C LYS A 324 12.75 24.93 1.34
N THR A 325 12.32 26.18 1.34
CA THR A 325 13.22 27.33 1.18
C THR A 325 14.09 27.53 2.43
N ALA A 326 15.15 28.34 2.31
CA ALA A 326 16.03 28.66 3.44
C ALA A 326 15.30 29.32 4.63
N ASP A 327 14.18 30.02 4.36
CA ASP A 327 13.32 30.64 5.37
C ASP A 327 12.29 29.66 5.98
N GLY A 328 12.33 28.39 5.57
CA GLY A 328 11.46 27.32 6.07
C GLY A 328 10.07 27.27 5.44
N VAL A 329 9.81 28.07 4.40
CA VAL A 329 8.54 28.03 3.65
C VAL A 329 8.55 26.82 2.72
N GLU A 330 7.50 26.01 2.79
CA GLU A 330 7.29 24.88 1.90
C GLU A 330 6.62 25.32 0.60
N GLU A 331 7.16 24.87 -0.53
CA GLU A 331 6.63 25.14 -1.87
C GLU A 331 6.48 23.83 -2.65
N GLU A 332 5.33 23.63 -3.27
CA GLU A 332 5.06 22.47 -4.11
C GLU A 332 5.28 22.81 -5.58
N HIS A 333 6.03 21.96 -6.27
CA HIS A 333 6.38 22.10 -7.68
C HIS A 333 5.81 20.92 -8.46
N THR A 334 4.97 21.19 -9.45
CA THR A 334 4.51 20.18 -10.39
C THR A 334 5.49 20.11 -11.56
N ILE A 335 6.06 18.94 -11.79
CA ILE A 335 7.10 18.70 -12.79
C ILE A 335 6.60 17.60 -13.73
N LEU A 336 6.54 17.89 -15.02
CA LEU A 336 6.24 16.88 -16.03
C LEU A 336 7.46 15.97 -16.21
N LEU A 337 7.23 14.66 -16.32
CA LEU A 337 8.29 13.70 -16.61
C LEU A 337 8.92 13.95 -17.99
N SER A 338 8.19 14.58 -18.91
CA SER A 338 8.71 15.05 -20.19
C SER A 338 9.76 16.15 -20.06
N ASP A 339 9.73 16.92 -18.98
CA ASP A 339 10.57 18.11 -18.78
C ASP A 339 11.86 17.79 -18.00
N LEU A 340 12.05 16.52 -17.62
CA LEU A 340 13.29 16.09 -16.98
C LEU A 340 14.46 16.27 -17.92
N ASP A 341 15.56 16.80 -17.36
CA ASP A 341 16.80 16.99 -18.07
C ASP A 341 17.44 15.62 -18.37
N GLU A 342 18.08 15.48 -19.54
CA GLU A 342 18.96 14.35 -19.79
C GLU A 342 20.28 14.52 -19.04
N GLU A 343 20.67 13.51 -18.28
CA GLU A 343 21.96 13.45 -17.59
C GLU A 343 22.90 12.50 -18.35
N PRO A 344 24.19 12.85 -18.51
CA PRO A 344 25.19 11.94 -19.05
C PRO A 344 25.44 10.76 -18.10
N ILE A 345 25.72 9.60 -18.66
CA ILE A 345 25.94 8.33 -17.97
C ILE A 345 27.26 7.74 -18.47
N GLU A 346 28.24 7.67 -17.58
CA GLU A 346 29.54 7.05 -17.85
C GLU A 346 29.46 5.51 -17.80
N GLU A 347 28.76 4.99 -16.77
CA GLU A 347 28.67 3.56 -16.50
C GLU A 347 27.23 3.06 -16.56
N LEU A 348 26.99 2.09 -17.45
CA LEU A 348 25.67 1.49 -17.70
C LEU A 348 25.28 0.43 -16.66
N SER A 349 25.77 0.53 -15.42
CA SER A 349 25.47 -0.40 -14.33
C SER A 349 24.40 0.16 -13.40
N ASN A 350 23.44 -0.68 -12.98
CA ASN A 350 22.40 -0.37 -12.00
C ASN A 350 21.58 0.87 -12.38
N LEU A 351 21.19 0.99 -13.65
CA LEU A 351 20.50 2.17 -14.19
C LEU A 351 19.14 2.41 -13.48
N GLN A 352 18.32 1.37 -13.32
CA GLN A 352 17.02 1.49 -12.67
C GLN A 352 17.17 1.82 -11.19
N ALA A 353 18.14 1.19 -10.50
CA ALA A 353 18.43 1.49 -9.11
C ALA A 353 19.00 2.91 -8.91
N LYS A 354 19.69 3.45 -9.91
CA LYS A 354 20.11 4.86 -9.95
C LYS A 354 18.96 5.82 -10.30
N GLY A 355 17.77 5.31 -10.63
CA GLY A 355 16.57 6.10 -10.92
C GLY A 355 16.44 6.56 -12.37
N TYR A 356 17.16 5.96 -13.32
CA TYR A 356 16.97 6.29 -14.74
C TYR A 356 15.66 5.70 -15.27
N LEU A 357 14.82 6.57 -15.84
CA LEU A 357 13.54 6.21 -16.46
C LEU A 357 13.73 5.91 -17.95
N THR A 358 14.55 6.72 -18.62
CA THR A 358 14.85 6.58 -20.04
C THR A 358 16.34 6.43 -20.24
N LEU A 359 16.70 5.86 -21.39
CA LEU A 359 18.07 5.73 -21.83
C LEU A 359 18.15 6.10 -23.31
N THR A 360 19.13 6.92 -23.63
CA THR A 360 19.57 7.26 -24.98
C THR A 360 20.99 6.73 -25.14
N LEU A 361 21.18 5.73 -26.00
CA LEU A 361 22.48 5.11 -26.27
C LEU A 361 22.72 4.96 -27.76
N THR A 362 23.98 4.86 -28.19
CA THR A 362 24.32 4.59 -29.58
C THR A 362 24.98 3.21 -29.67
N PRO A 363 24.29 2.19 -30.23
CA PRO A 363 24.89 0.88 -30.46
C PRO A 363 26.14 0.99 -31.33
N ALA A 364 27.14 0.12 -31.10
CA ALA A 364 28.40 0.14 -31.84
C ALA A 364 28.22 -0.01 -33.37
N ASP A 365 27.18 -0.71 -33.80
CA ASP A 365 26.83 -0.94 -35.21
C ASP A 365 25.83 0.07 -35.78
N ALA A 366 25.42 1.07 -35.01
CA ALA A 366 24.46 2.09 -35.41
C ALA A 366 25.12 3.46 -35.64
N GLU A 367 24.57 4.20 -36.62
CA GLU A 367 24.96 5.59 -36.90
C GLU A 367 24.19 6.61 -36.06
N ALA A 368 23.02 6.24 -35.53
CA ALA A 368 22.13 7.13 -34.80
C ALA A 368 21.83 6.58 -33.38
N PRO A 369 21.64 7.47 -32.39
CA PRO A 369 21.24 7.06 -31.06
C PRO A 369 19.83 6.48 -31.05
N VAL A 370 19.60 5.59 -30.10
CA VAL A 370 18.31 4.98 -29.80
C VAL A 370 17.89 5.45 -28.41
N THR A 371 16.69 6.03 -28.34
CA THR A 371 16.06 6.46 -27.08
C THR A 371 14.87 5.59 -26.76
N GLY A 372 14.72 5.18 -25.50
CA GLY A 372 13.56 4.45 -25.02
C GLY A 372 13.44 4.44 -23.50
N GLU A 373 12.29 3.97 -23.01
CA GLU A 373 12.06 3.73 -21.58
C GLU A 373 12.76 2.45 -21.14
N ILE A 374 13.38 2.46 -19.97
CA ILE A 374 14.05 1.26 -19.43
C ILE A 374 12.98 0.30 -18.89
N VAL A 375 12.85 -0.87 -19.53
CA VAL A 375 11.89 -1.92 -19.12
C VAL A 375 12.53 -2.88 -18.14
N SER A 376 13.75 -3.32 -18.43
CA SER A 376 14.52 -4.23 -17.60
C SER A 376 16.01 -4.09 -17.87
N GLU A 377 16.83 -4.47 -16.90
CA GLU A 377 18.28 -4.58 -17.08
C GLU A 377 18.84 -5.85 -16.45
N THR A 378 19.98 -6.30 -16.97
CA THR A 378 20.86 -7.30 -16.37
C THR A 378 22.26 -6.71 -16.23
N ASP A 379 23.22 -7.46 -15.71
CA ASP A 379 24.62 -7.03 -15.65
C ASP A 379 25.22 -6.79 -17.04
N GLU A 380 24.73 -7.48 -18.07
CA GLU A 380 25.29 -7.43 -19.44
C GLU A 380 24.41 -6.65 -20.42
N THR A 381 23.11 -6.55 -20.18
CA THR A 381 22.15 -6.02 -21.15
C THR A 381 21.16 -5.05 -20.55
N VAL A 382 20.58 -4.18 -21.39
CA VAL A 382 19.45 -3.32 -21.05
C VAL A 382 18.37 -3.46 -22.12
N THR A 383 17.11 -3.58 -21.69
CA THR A 383 15.96 -3.65 -22.58
C THR A 383 15.20 -2.33 -22.53
N LEU A 384 15.07 -1.69 -23.69
CA LEU A 384 14.39 -0.42 -23.86
C LEU A 384 13.08 -0.62 -24.63
N LYS A 385 12.03 0.08 -24.22
CA LYS A 385 10.80 0.20 -25.01
C LYS A 385 10.98 1.35 -25.99
N VAL A 386 11.09 1.00 -27.27
CA VAL A 386 11.33 1.95 -28.37
C VAL A 386 10.13 1.89 -29.31
N ASN A 387 9.35 2.97 -29.40
CA ASN A 387 8.12 3.04 -30.21
C ASN A 387 7.11 1.92 -29.89
N GLY A 388 7.04 1.49 -28.62
CA GLY A 388 6.12 0.44 -28.15
C GLY A 388 6.63 -0.99 -28.33
N GLU A 389 7.83 -1.20 -28.88
CA GLU A 389 8.48 -2.50 -29.00
C GLU A 389 9.67 -2.61 -28.05
N ASP A 390 9.82 -3.76 -27.39
CA ASP A 390 10.94 -4.05 -26.51
C ASP A 390 12.18 -4.43 -27.34
N LYS A 391 13.28 -3.72 -27.13
CA LYS A 391 14.58 -3.94 -27.80
C LYS A 391 15.69 -4.07 -26.77
N THR A 392 16.46 -5.15 -26.86
CA THR A 392 17.57 -5.42 -25.93
C THR A 392 18.90 -5.02 -26.55
N PHE A 393 19.71 -4.30 -25.78
CA PHE A 393 21.04 -3.82 -26.14
C PHE A 393 22.08 -4.38 -25.18
N SER A 394 23.26 -4.71 -25.71
CA SER A 394 24.44 -5.09 -24.92
C SER A 394 25.08 -3.83 -24.33
N LYS A 395 25.37 -3.83 -23.03
CA LYS A 395 25.99 -2.70 -22.32
C LYS A 395 27.47 -2.51 -22.70
N THR A 396 28.09 -3.53 -23.31
CA THR A 396 29.47 -3.43 -23.83
C THR A 396 29.53 -2.96 -25.28
N ASP A 397 28.45 -3.13 -26.04
CA ASP A 397 28.37 -2.79 -27.47
C ASP A 397 27.70 -1.42 -27.68
N VAL A 398 28.09 -0.45 -26.84
CA VAL A 398 27.63 0.94 -26.89
C VAL A 398 28.84 1.82 -27.16
N LYS A 399 28.71 2.73 -28.12
CA LYS A 399 29.74 3.71 -28.42
C LYS A 399 30.02 4.57 -27.19
N SER A 400 31.30 4.77 -26.91
CA SER A 400 31.73 5.78 -25.95
C SER A 400 31.79 7.11 -26.66
N MET A 401 31.07 8.11 -26.15
CA MET A 401 31.17 9.50 -26.57
C MET A 401 32.09 10.24 -25.59
N MET A 402 32.77 11.25 -26.09
CA MET A 402 33.55 12.18 -25.28
C MET A 402 33.22 13.60 -25.70
N THR A 403 32.97 14.44 -24.70
CA THR A 403 32.90 15.89 -24.84
C THR A 403 34.25 16.47 -24.43
N VAL A 404 34.85 17.25 -25.33
CA VAL A 404 36.09 18.01 -25.12
C VAL A 404 35.73 19.49 -25.09
N VAL A 405 36.15 20.19 -24.04
CA VAL A 405 35.98 21.63 -23.87
C VAL A 405 37.34 22.29 -24.05
N THR A 406 37.45 23.20 -25.01
CA THR A 406 38.68 23.97 -25.25
C THR A 406 38.81 25.13 -24.27
N PHE A 407 40.00 25.71 -24.11
CA PHE A 407 40.21 26.93 -23.32
C PHE A 407 39.44 28.17 -23.82
N ASP A 408 39.02 28.15 -25.09
CA ASP A 408 38.18 29.21 -25.66
C ASP A 408 36.69 28.99 -25.34
N GLY A 409 36.34 27.88 -24.67
CA GLY A 409 34.98 27.52 -24.25
C GLY A 409 34.17 26.78 -25.33
N ASP A 410 34.79 26.40 -26.45
CA ASP A 410 34.13 25.60 -27.48
C ASP A 410 34.00 24.14 -27.01
N GLU A 411 32.76 23.62 -27.02
CA GLU A 411 32.44 22.22 -26.74
C GLU A 411 32.35 21.42 -28.03
N ILE A 412 33.12 20.34 -28.11
CA ILE A 412 33.11 19.40 -29.24
C ILE A 412 32.77 18.01 -28.71
N VAL A 413 31.83 17.33 -29.37
CA VAL A 413 31.36 16.00 -28.97
C VAL A 413 31.65 15.02 -30.09
N GLY A 414 32.32 13.91 -29.79
CA GLY A 414 32.65 12.87 -30.75
C GLY A 414 32.66 11.47 -30.16
N GLU A 415 32.65 10.47 -31.03
CA GLU A 415 32.88 9.08 -30.62
C GLU A 415 34.34 8.93 -30.20
N HIS A 416 34.56 8.48 -28.97
CA HIS A 416 35.89 8.26 -28.40
C HIS A 416 36.57 7.05 -29.04
N VAL A 417 37.76 7.26 -29.59
CA VAL A 417 38.58 6.19 -30.19
C VAL A 417 39.74 5.82 -29.25
N SER A 418 40.48 6.83 -28.78
CA SER A 418 41.65 6.61 -27.91
C SER A 418 42.09 7.90 -27.20
N GLY A 419 42.94 7.73 -26.18
CA GLY A 419 43.51 8.84 -25.42
C GLY A 419 42.64 9.26 -24.24
N THR A 420 43.27 9.92 -23.28
CA THR A 420 42.68 10.47 -22.06
C THR A 420 43.36 11.80 -21.74
N MET A 421 42.90 12.50 -20.71
CA MET A 421 43.52 13.76 -20.30
C MET A 421 44.95 13.63 -19.75
N ASP A 422 45.39 12.40 -19.47
CA ASP A 422 46.76 12.09 -19.05
C ASP A 422 47.70 11.82 -20.24
N ASP A 423 47.15 11.66 -21.45
CA ASP A 423 47.90 11.45 -22.69
C ASP A 423 48.15 12.78 -23.41
N ASP A 424 49.12 12.82 -24.34
CA ASP A 424 49.41 14.03 -25.12
C ASP A 424 48.29 14.34 -26.14
N GLU A 425 47.56 13.32 -26.60
CA GLU A 425 46.57 13.41 -27.68
C GLU A 425 45.31 12.59 -27.37
N ILE A 426 44.15 13.15 -27.70
CA ILE A 426 42.84 12.47 -27.70
C ILE A 426 42.34 12.36 -29.14
N VAL A 427 41.83 11.19 -29.51
CA VAL A 427 41.30 10.91 -30.86
C VAL A 427 39.80 10.67 -30.79
N LEU A 428 39.04 11.50 -31.49
CA LEU A 428 37.59 11.41 -31.60
C LEU A 428 37.15 11.27 -33.06
N ILE A 429 36.00 10.64 -33.28
CA ILE A 429 35.28 10.73 -34.56
C ILE A 429 34.19 11.79 -34.40
N VAL A 430 34.38 12.93 -35.07
CA VAL A 430 33.44 14.06 -35.12
C VAL A 430 32.87 14.12 -36.53
N ASP A 431 31.54 14.07 -36.66
CA ASP A 431 30.82 14.08 -37.95
C ASP A 431 31.34 13.03 -38.99
N GLY A 432 31.84 11.89 -38.49
CA GLY A 432 32.35 10.80 -39.31
C GLY A 432 33.81 10.97 -39.78
N SER A 433 34.51 12.02 -39.34
CA SER A 433 35.94 12.22 -39.53
C SER A 433 36.72 12.07 -38.22
N GLU A 434 37.89 11.45 -38.31
CA GLU A 434 38.85 11.38 -37.20
C GLU A 434 39.48 12.76 -36.97
N GLU A 435 39.35 13.25 -35.75
CA GLU A 435 39.96 14.49 -35.25
C GLU A 435 40.86 14.18 -34.06
N ILE A 436 41.99 14.90 -33.99
CA ILE A 436 43.01 14.73 -32.95
C ILE A 436 43.08 16.03 -32.16
N PHE A 437 42.93 15.93 -30.85
CA PHE A 437 42.97 17.04 -29.91
C PHE A 437 44.21 16.92 -29.03
N ASP A 438 45.01 17.99 -28.96
CA ASP A 438 46.11 18.10 -28.01
C ASP A 438 45.53 18.41 -26.62
N THR A 439 45.87 17.62 -25.61
CA THR A 439 45.32 17.79 -24.25
C THR A 439 45.79 19.08 -23.58
N PHE A 440 46.87 19.69 -24.05
CA PHE A 440 47.33 21.01 -23.57
C PHE A 440 46.42 22.17 -24.00
N ASP A 441 45.55 21.97 -25.00
CA ASP A 441 44.60 22.98 -25.50
C ASP A 441 43.17 22.79 -24.93
N LEU A 442 42.99 21.80 -24.05
CA LEU A 442 41.71 21.41 -23.48
C LEU A 442 41.61 21.81 -22.01
N GLU A 443 40.45 22.33 -21.63
CA GLU A 443 40.11 22.70 -20.25
C GLU A 443 39.48 21.53 -19.49
N GLU A 444 38.54 20.83 -20.13
CA GLU A 444 37.76 19.76 -19.52
C GLU A 444 37.44 18.67 -20.55
N VAL A 445 37.39 17.42 -20.07
CA VAL A 445 36.90 16.28 -20.84
C VAL A 445 35.92 15.48 -20.03
N THR A 446 34.78 15.14 -20.65
CA THR A 446 33.74 14.32 -20.04
C THR A 446 33.50 13.09 -20.90
N PHE A 447 33.50 11.91 -20.29
CA PHE A 447 33.12 10.67 -20.94
C PHE A 447 31.63 10.42 -20.80
N THR A 448 31.00 9.83 -21.81
CA THR A 448 29.58 9.48 -21.76
C THR A 448 29.31 8.26 -22.61
N ARG A 449 28.70 7.22 -22.06
CA ARG A 449 28.23 6.04 -22.81
C ARG A 449 26.77 6.14 -23.21
N ALA A 450 25.96 6.82 -22.41
CA ALA A 450 24.57 7.07 -22.69
C ALA A 450 24.13 8.35 -22.00
N SER A 451 22.95 8.87 -22.33
CA SER A 451 22.25 9.84 -21.51
C SER A 451 20.91 9.28 -21.07
N GLY A 452 20.31 9.85 -20.02
CA GLY A 452 19.01 9.39 -19.56
C GLY A 452 18.33 10.38 -18.65
N LYS A 453 16.99 10.35 -18.64
CA LYS A 453 16.20 11.13 -17.70
C LYS A 453 16.12 10.39 -16.38
N LYS A 454 16.40 11.10 -15.29
CA LYS A 454 16.53 10.52 -13.96
C LYS A 454 15.47 11.05 -13.02
N LEU A 455 14.78 10.14 -12.35
CA LEU A 455 13.92 10.40 -11.21
C LEU A 455 14.35 9.47 -10.09
N LEU A 456 15.17 9.98 -9.17
CA LEU A 456 15.61 9.22 -8.01
C LEU A 456 14.69 9.55 -6.83
N ILE A 457 13.91 8.54 -6.42
CA ILE A 457 13.10 8.55 -5.21
C ILE A 457 13.74 7.59 -4.23
N THR A 458 14.16 8.07 -3.07
CA THR A 458 14.75 7.24 -2.02
C THR A 458 13.92 7.28 -0.75
N SER A 459 13.97 6.18 0.00
CA SER A 459 13.40 6.15 1.34
C SER A 459 14.33 6.90 2.29
N PRO A 460 13.81 7.82 3.13
CA PRO A 460 14.60 8.39 4.23
C PRO A 460 14.97 7.34 5.30
N MET A 461 14.30 6.18 5.30
CA MET A 461 14.56 5.11 6.25
C MET A 461 15.87 4.36 5.89
N PRO A 462 16.78 4.13 6.85
CA PRO A 462 18.04 3.43 6.59
C PRO A 462 17.87 2.00 6.06
N GLU A 463 18.71 1.57 5.12
CA GLU A 463 18.69 0.21 4.55
C GLU A 463 19.51 -0.81 5.36
N ASN A 464 20.11 -0.41 6.48
CA ASN A 464 21.03 -1.26 7.25
C ASN A 464 20.36 -2.07 8.37
N PHE A 465 19.04 -1.98 8.56
CA PHE A 465 18.32 -2.77 9.56
C PHE A 465 18.52 -4.30 9.44
N PRO A 466 18.63 -4.91 8.24
CA PRO A 466 18.99 -6.32 8.12
C PRO A 466 20.35 -6.70 8.74
N LEU A 467 21.25 -5.72 8.90
CA LEU A 467 22.58 -5.91 9.52
C LEU A 467 22.58 -5.52 11.00
N LEU A 468 21.71 -4.60 11.40
CA LEU A 468 21.66 -4.06 12.77
C LEU A 468 20.77 -4.88 13.70
N LEU A 469 19.69 -5.46 13.21
CA LEU A 469 18.73 -6.20 14.02
C LEU A 469 19.07 -7.70 14.01
N SER A 470 19.16 -8.30 15.19
CA SER A 470 19.23 -9.76 15.29
C SER A 470 17.92 -10.38 14.80
N VAL A 471 17.95 -11.65 14.40
CA VAL A 471 16.73 -12.38 14.00
C VAL A 471 15.66 -12.33 15.10
N SER A 472 16.07 -12.43 16.37
CA SER A 472 15.15 -12.29 17.51
C SER A 472 14.58 -10.88 17.66
N ASP A 473 15.40 -9.84 17.47
CA ASP A 473 14.93 -8.46 17.58
C ASP A 473 13.98 -8.10 16.44
N MET A 474 14.27 -8.55 15.21
CA MET A 474 13.37 -8.43 14.07
C MET A 474 12.04 -9.13 14.34
N THR A 475 12.07 -10.39 14.80
CA THR A 475 10.84 -11.14 15.10
C THR A 475 10.01 -10.45 16.18
N ASN A 476 10.66 -9.96 17.25
CA ASN A 476 9.98 -9.22 18.31
C ASN A 476 9.39 -7.92 17.78
N LEU A 477 10.16 -7.15 17.00
CA LEU A 477 9.72 -5.90 16.37
C LEU A 477 8.49 -6.13 15.49
N LEU A 478 8.51 -7.13 14.61
CA LEU A 478 7.36 -7.48 13.76
C LEU A 478 6.16 -7.92 14.60
N SER A 479 6.40 -8.67 15.67
CA SER A 479 5.33 -9.03 16.61
C SER A 479 4.72 -7.81 17.27
N PHE A 480 5.49 -6.79 17.62
CA PHE A 480 4.98 -5.53 18.14
C PHE A 480 4.20 -4.74 17.08
N LEU A 481 4.77 -4.54 15.89
CA LEU A 481 4.10 -3.81 14.81
C LEU A 481 2.77 -4.47 14.43
N SER A 482 2.69 -5.81 14.47
CA SER A 482 1.46 -6.55 14.20
C SER A 482 0.33 -6.29 15.19
N THR A 483 0.60 -5.72 16.37
CA THR A 483 -0.45 -5.35 17.34
C THR A 483 -1.04 -3.96 17.08
N LEU A 484 -0.38 -3.14 16.25
CA LEU A 484 -0.75 -1.75 15.99
C LEU A 484 -1.89 -1.65 14.99
N THR A 485 -3.10 -1.94 15.46
CA THR A 485 -4.33 -2.01 14.66
C THR A 485 -5.25 -0.80 14.84
N GLY A 486 -4.80 0.25 15.54
CA GLY A 486 -5.62 1.42 15.87
C GLY A 486 -6.73 1.18 16.89
N ALA A 487 -6.96 -0.07 17.31
CA ALA A 487 -7.86 -0.39 18.41
C ALA A 487 -7.30 0.21 19.70
N THR A 488 -8.00 1.21 20.25
CA THR A 488 -7.72 1.74 21.58
C THR A 488 -7.64 0.56 22.54
N ALA A 489 -6.50 0.39 23.21
CA ALA A 489 -6.28 -0.65 24.20
C ALA A 489 -7.53 -0.75 25.09
N GLU A 490 -8.26 -1.85 24.92
CA GLU A 490 -9.36 -2.23 25.80
C GLU A 490 -8.78 -2.16 27.22
N GLU A 491 -9.36 -1.32 28.07
CA GLU A 491 -8.92 -1.12 29.45
C GLU A 491 -8.68 -2.50 30.09
N ALA A 492 -7.40 -2.83 30.28
CA ALA A 492 -7.02 -4.08 30.92
C ALA A 492 -7.73 -4.15 32.29
N PRO A 493 -8.53 -5.19 32.57
CA PRO A 493 -9.22 -5.28 33.85
C PRO A 493 -8.19 -5.42 34.97
N ALA A 494 -8.23 -4.45 35.90
CA ALA A 494 -7.38 -4.36 37.09
C ALA A 494 -7.61 -5.50 38.10
#